data_AF-A0A894KFL6-F1
#
_entry.id   AF-A0A894KFL6-F1
#
_cell.length_a   1.000
_cell.length_b   1.000
_cell.length_c   1.000
_cell.angle_alpha   90.00
_cell.angle_beta   90.00
_cell.angle_gamma   90.00
#
_symmetry.space_group_name_H-M   'P 1'
#
loop_
_entity.id
_entity.type
_entity.pdbx_description
1 polymer ?
#
loop_
_entity_poly.entity_id
_entity_poly.type
_entity_poly.pdbx_seq_one_letter_code
_entity_poly.pdbx_strand_id
1 'polypeptide(L)'
;MPEKIVQLNEEVIKGQLKELVRGSVEETLNELLEAGAEKLTQAARYERNEQRQGYRSGHYNRNLTTTSGDVTLKVPKLKGISFETAIIERHRCRESSVEEALIQMYLTGVSVRRIEDITEALWGSKVSPVTKGELNKKAYVHIEDWCNCPLQGGLYPYVYVDRIYLRRNWSGEFENVAIQVAIVVNEDGYREILGATEGMKEDKPNWAASSSGSAAAVWME
;
A
#
# COMPACT_ATOMS: atom_id res chain seq x y z
N MET A 1 44.15 34.96 -3.95
CA MET A 1 42.68 35.09 -4.00
C MET A 1 42.18 33.85 -4.72
N PRO A 2 41.62 32.82 -4.07
CA PRO A 2 41.13 31.68 -4.82
C PRO A 2 39.84 32.09 -5.55
N GLU A 3 39.79 31.73 -6.82
CA GLU A 3 38.73 32.06 -7.78
C GLU A 3 37.37 31.50 -7.33
N LYS A 4 36.30 32.21 -7.68
CA LYS A 4 34.91 31.85 -7.39
C LYS A 4 34.61 30.42 -7.84
N ILE A 5 34.63 29.49 -6.89
CA ILE A 5 34.07 28.15 -7.05
C ILE A 5 32.57 28.35 -7.30
N VAL A 6 32.09 27.91 -8.46
CA VAL A 6 30.65 27.92 -8.80
C VAL A 6 29.90 27.22 -7.68
N GLN A 7 29.17 27.99 -6.87
CA GLN A 7 28.30 27.44 -5.83
C GLN A 7 26.99 27.04 -6.49
N LEU A 8 26.84 25.74 -6.75
CA LEU A 8 25.57 25.16 -7.19
C LEU A 8 24.59 25.22 -6.01
N ASN A 9 23.49 25.94 -6.19
CA ASN A 9 22.40 25.91 -5.23
C ASN A 9 21.61 24.61 -5.44
N GLU A 10 22.04 23.56 -4.76
CA GLU A 10 21.51 22.19 -4.89
C GLU A 10 20.01 22.11 -4.59
N GLU A 11 19.51 22.91 -3.64
CA GLU A 11 18.08 22.96 -3.32
C GLU A 11 17.24 23.49 -4.47
N VAL A 12 17.71 24.55 -5.14
CA VAL A 12 17.02 25.15 -6.30
C VAL A 12 17.00 24.17 -7.47
N ILE A 13 18.13 23.50 -7.74
CA ILE A 13 18.24 22.54 -8.83
C ILE A 13 17.34 21.32 -8.58
N LYS A 14 17.33 20.79 -7.35
CA LYS A 14 16.43 19.69 -6.97
C LYS A 14 14.96 20.08 -7.10
N GLY A 15 14.60 21.30 -6.67
CA GLY A 15 13.24 21.82 -6.83
C GLY A 15 12.82 21.94 -8.29
N GLN A 16 13.67 22.56 -9.13
CA GLN A 16 13.41 22.70 -10.57
C GLN A 16 13.30 21.34 -11.27
N LEU A 17 14.18 20.41 -10.95
CA LEU A 17 14.14 19.06 -11.52
C LEU A 17 12.84 18.33 -11.11
N LYS A 18 12.42 18.44 -9.84
CA LYS A 18 11.17 17.85 -9.37
C LYS A 18 9.97 18.41 -10.12
N GLU A 19 9.92 19.71 -10.34
CA GLU A 19 8.86 20.36 -11.12
C GLU A 19 8.86 19.94 -12.60
N LEU A 20 10.04 19.82 -13.21
CA LEU A 20 10.16 19.32 -14.58
C LEU A 20 9.66 17.88 -14.72
N VAL A 21 10.07 17.00 -13.80
CA VAL A 21 9.60 15.61 -13.78
C VAL A 21 8.09 15.55 -13.54
N ARG A 22 7.57 16.32 -12.59
CA ARG A 22 6.14 16.41 -12.29
C ARG A 22 5.33 16.85 -13.52
N GLY A 23 5.78 17.89 -14.22
CA GLY A 23 5.16 18.37 -15.45
C GLY A 23 5.19 17.34 -16.58
N SER A 24 6.32 16.68 -16.79
CA SER A 24 6.47 15.63 -17.81
C SER A 24 5.57 14.41 -17.53
N VAL A 25 5.46 14.01 -16.26
CA VAL A 25 4.54 12.94 -15.84
C VAL A 25 3.09 13.36 -16.07
N GLU A 26 2.71 14.58 -15.70
CA GLU A 26 1.35 15.09 -15.93
C GLU A 26 0.99 15.11 -17.42
N GLU A 27 1.89 15.58 -18.28
CA GLU A 27 1.70 15.61 -19.73
C GLU A 27 1.55 14.19 -20.30
N THR A 28 2.49 13.30 -19.98
CA THR A 28 2.50 11.93 -20.47
C THR A 28 1.24 11.17 -20.05
N LEU A 29 0.81 11.30 -18.79
CA LEU A 29 -0.42 10.65 -18.31
C LEU A 29 -1.65 11.20 -19.04
N ASN A 30 -1.73 12.51 -19.27
CA ASN A 30 -2.84 13.11 -20.01
C ASN A 30 -2.88 12.69 -21.48
N GLU A 31 -1.73 12.55 -22.14
CA GLU A 31 -1.62 12.02 -23.50
C GLU A 31 -2.07 10.56 -23.57
N LEU A 32 -1.66 9.73 -22.61
CA LEU A 32 -2.06 8.33 -22.52
C LEU A 32 -3.57 8.19 -22.30
N LEU A 33 -4.20 9.06 -21.50
CA LEU A 33 -5.65 9.10 -21.33
C LEU A 33 -6.37 9.45 -22.64
N GLU A 34 -5.87 10.42 -23.41
CA GLU A 34 -6.47 10.80 -24.69
C GLU A 34 -6.30 9.69 -25.75
N ALA A 35 -5.13 9.06 -25.81
CA ALA A 35 -4.88 7.90 -26.67
C ALA A 35 -5.77 6.70 -26.29
N GLY A 36 -6.01 6.48 -24.99
CA GLY A 36 -6.97 5.48 -24.52
C GLY A 36 -8.39 5.78 -24.99
N ALA A 37 -8.81 7.04 -24.97
CA ALA A 37 -10.14 7.45 -25.43
C ALA A 37 -10.29 7.30 -26.95
N GLU A 38 -9.25 7.58 -27.72
CA GLU A 38 -9.23 7.35 -29.16
C GLU A 38 -9.39 5.87 -29.50
N LYS A 39 -8.63 4.98 -28.83
CA LYS A 39 -8.76 3.53 -29.02
C LYS A 39 -10.17 3.03 -28.68
N LEU A 40 -10.76 3.50 -27.59
CA LEU A 40 -12.12 3.10 -27.18
C LEU A 40 -13.20 3.62 -28.13
N THR A 41 -13.05 4.85 -28.64
CA THR A 41 -14.04 5.44 -29.56
C THR A 41 -13.84 5.03 -31.02
N GLN A 42 -12.70 4.40 -31.34
CA GLN A 42 -12.24 4.06 -32.70
C GLN A 42 -12.23 5.28 -33.65
N ALA A 43 -11.98 6.47 -33.09
CA ALA A 43 -11.97 7.71 -33.86
C ALA A 43 -11.10 8.78 -33.17
N ALA A 44 -10.29 9.47 -33.97
CA ALA A 44 -9.55 10.63 -33.54
C ALA A 44 -10.48 11.80 -33.20
N ARG A 45 -9.91 12.84 -32.61
CA ARG A 45 -10.66 14.03 -32.19
C ARG A 45 -11.25 14.72 -33.43
N TYR A 46 -12.57 14.95 -33.40
CA TYR A 46 -13.36 15.54 -34.50
C TYR A 46 -13.41 14.73 -35.81
N GLU A 47 -12.83 13.53 -35.85
CA GLU A 47 -12.92 12.66 -37.01
C GLU A 47 -14.37 12.21 -37.25
N ARG A 48 -14.76 12.02 -38.51
CA ARG A 48 -16.06 11.41 -38.84
C ARG A 48 -15.79 9.98 -39.28
N ASN A 49 -16.14 9.03 -38.41
CA ASN A 49 -16.01 7.60 -38.67
C ASN A 49 -17.37 6.93 -38.43
N GLU A 50 -17.83 6.16 -39.41
CA GLU A 50 -19.09 5.40 -39.33
C GLU A 50 -19.01 4.23 -38.34
N GLN A 51 -17.81 3.72 -38.04
CA GLN A 51 -17.57 2.65 -37.07
C GLN A 51 -17.44 3.14 -35.62
N ARG A 52 -17.65 4.44 -35.36
CA ARG A 52 -17.51 5.05 -34.04
C ARG A 52 -18.45 4.41 -33.01
N GLN A 53 -17.87 3.98 -31.90
CA GLN A 53 -18.63 3.36 -30.79
C GLN A 53 -19.10 4.36 -29.72
N GLY A 54 -18.56 5.59 -29.68
CA GLY A 54 -18.89 6.57 -28.64
C GLY A 54 -18.45 7.99 -28.95
N TYR A 55 -19.03 8.96 -28.24
CA TYR A 55 -18.78 10.39 -28.45
C TYR A 55 -18.06 11.05 -27.27
N ARG A 56 -17.05 11.88 -27.55
CA ARG A 56 -16.39 12.69 -26.52
C ARG A 56 -17.31 13.82 -26.03
N SER A 57 -17.38 14.02 -24.73
CA SER A 57 -18.22 15.01 -24.05
C SER A 57 -17.39 15.89 -23.09
N GLY A 58 -16.21 16.30 -23.55
CA GLY A 58 -15.25 17.09 -22.78
C GLY A 58 -14.44 16.24 -21.79
N HIS A 59 -13.90 16.91 -20.77
CA HIS A 59 -13.04 16.30 -19.75
C HIS A 59 -13.53 16.69 -18.35
N TYR A 60 -13.10 15.96 -17.32
CA TYR A 60 -13.11 16.44 -15.94
C TYR A 60 -11.71 16.37 -15.35
N ASN A 61 -11.44 17.26 -14.41
CA ASN A 61 -10.18 17.27 -13.70
C ASN A 61 -10.24 16.36 -12.48
N ARG A 62 -9.16 15.64 -12.22
CA ARG A 62 -8.95 14.80 -11.05
C ARG A 62 -7.49 14.88 -10.64
N ASN A 63 -7.24 14.96 -9.33
CA ASN A 63 -5.88 14.94 -8.81
C ASN A 63 -5.42 13.49 -8.58
N LEU A 64 -4.16 13.23 -8.88
CA LEU A 64 -3.48 11.97 -8.57
C LEU A 64 -2.17 12.29 -7.84
N THR A 65 -1.98 11.70 -6.67
CA THR A 65 -0.71 11.80 -5.95
C THR A 65 0.25 10.76 -6.49
N THR A 66 1.38 11.22 -7.05
CA THR A 66 2.48 10.40 -7.55
C THR A 66 3.72 10.58 -6.70
N THR A 67 4.75 9.76 -6.93
CA THR A 67 6.05 9.92 -6.27
C THR A 67 6.67 11.31 -6.49
N SER A 68 6.43 11.92 -7.66
CA SER A 68 6.92 13.25 -8.02
C SER A 68 6.09 14.40 -7.44
N GLY A 69 4.93 14.10 -6.84
CA GLY A 69 3.98 15.07 -6.29
C GLY A 69 2.57 14.92 -6.86
N ASP A 70 1.69 15.86 -6.53
CA ASP A 70 0.33 15.90 -7.06
C ASP A 70 0.32 16.39 -8.53
N VAL A 71 -0.33 15.59 -9.38
CA VAL A 71 -0.55 15.89 -10.81
C VAL A 71 -2.04 16.03 -11.11
N THR A 72 -2.37 16.90 -12.07
CA THR A 72 -3.76 17.11 -12.51
C THR A 72 -4.06 16.32 -13.78
N LEU A 73 -4.93 15.32 -13.63
CA LEU A 73 -5.40 14.50 -14.75
C LEU A 73 -6.65 15.12 -15.38
N LYS A 74 -6.65 15.25 -16.70
CA LYS A 74 -7.79 15.65 -17.53
C LYS A 74 -8.42 14.39 -18.13
N VAL A 75 -9.33 13.78 -17.39
CA VAL A 75 -9.92 12.50 -17.78
C VAL A 75 -11.03 12.73 -18.84
N PRO A 76 -10.97 12.09 -20.01
CA PRO A 76 -12.00 12.21 -21.05
C PRO A 76 -13.36 11.68 -20.57
N LYS A 77 -14.43 12.40 -20.91
CA LYS A 77 -15.81 11.93 -20.76
C LYS A 77 -16.30 11.37 -22.08
N LEU A 78 -16.73 10.11 -22.07
CA LEU A 78 -17.34 9.47 -23.24
C LEU A 78 -18.84 9.28 -23.02
N LYS A 79 -19.64 9.50 -24.07
CA LYS A 79 -21.08 9.19 -24.15
C LYS A 79 -21.25 7.91 -24.95
N GLY A 80 -22.03 6.97 -24.41
CA GLY A 80 -22.31 5.67 -25.03
C GLY A 80 -21.39 4.53 -24.57
N ILE A 81 -20.24 4.86 -23.96
CA ILE A 81 -19.28 3.87 -23.43
C ILE A 81 -18.73 4.36 -22.09
N SER A 82 -18.51 3.46 -21.13
CA SER A 82 -17.72 3.74 -19.94
C SER A 82 -16.24 3.89 -20.30
N PHE A 83 -15.62 4.97 -19.82
CA PHE A 83 -14.19 5.17 -19.98
C PHE A 83 -13.46 4.55 -18.78
N GLU A 84 -12.81 3.41 -19.01
CA GLU A 84 -11.97 2.72 -18.04
C GLU A 84 -10.58 2.52 -18.64
N THR A 85 -9.53 2.78 -17.87
CA THR A 85 -8.15 2.65 -18.33
C THR A 85 -7.39 1.67 -17.46
N ALA A 86 -6.57 0.82 -18.08
CA ALA A 86 -5.66 -0.06 -17.37
C ALA A 86 -4.49 0.70 -16.70
N ILE A 87 -4.21 1.93 -17.14
CA ILE A 87 -3.10 2.75 -16.65
C ILE A 87 -3.47 3.40 -15.32
N ILE A 88 -4.69 3.95 -15.21
CA ILE A 88 -5.17 4.59 -14.00
C ILE A 88 -6.58 4.08 -13.70
N GLU A 89 -6.70 3.34 -12.61
CA GLU A 89 -7.99 2.86 -12.13
C GLU A 89 -8.95 4.02 -11.81
N ARG A 90 -10.23 3.75 -12.02
CA ARG A 90 -11.29 4.71 -11.71
C ARG A 90 -11.29 4.99 -10.20
N HIS A 91 -11.40 6.26 -9.82
CA HIS A 91 -11.43 6.73 -8.41
C HIS A 91 -10.14 6.57 -7.58
N ARG A 92 -9.07 5.99 -8.12
CA ARG A 92 -7.79 5.86 -7.42
C ARG A 92 -7.03 7.19 -7.19
N CYS A 93 -6.96 7.69 -5.97
CA CYS A 93 -6.32 8.99 -5.72
C CYS A 93 -4.78 8.95 -5.64
N ARG A 94 -4.14 7.76 -5.63
CA ARG A 94 -2.69 7.60 -5.43
C ARG A 94 -2.09 6.47 -6.27
N GLU A 95 -0.83 6.63 -6.65
CA GLU A 95 -0.04 5.58 -7.30
C GLU A 95 0.20 4.38 -6.36
N SER A 96 0.32 3.16 -6.92
CA SER A 96 0.57 1.92 -6.15
C SER A 96 1.86 1.98 -5.33
N SER A 97 2.93 2.56 -5.90
CA SER A 97 4.23 2.69 -5.22
C SER A 97 4.14 3.52 -3.93
N VAL A 98 3.29 4.54 -3.90
CA VAL A 98 3.02 5.36 -2.71
C VAL A 98 2.26 4.55 -1.66
N GLU A 99 1.29 3.73 -2.06
CA GLU A 99 0.56 2.84 -1.15
C GLU A 99 1.48 1.77 -0.53
N GLU A 100 2.37 1.18 -1.33
CA GLU A 100 3.36 0.20 -0.88
C GLU A 100 4.34 0.81 0.15
N ALA A 101 4.89 1.98 -0.13
CA ALA A 101 5.76 2.69 0.79
C ALA A 101 5.06 3.00 2.13
N LEU A 102 3.77 3.35 2.09
CA LEU A 102 2.97 3.59 3.30
C LEU A 102 2.75 2.32 4.13
N ILE A 103 2.43 1.20 3.48
CA ILE A 103 2.30 -0.11 4.15
C ILE A 103 3.63 -0.50 4.78
N GLN A 104 4.75 -0.32 4.08
CA GLN A 104 6.07 -0.66 4.60
C GLN A 104 6.49 0.22 5.77
N MET A 105 6.18 1.52 5.76
CA MET A 105 6.38 2.40 6.93
C MET A 105 5.56 1.92 8.13
N TYR A 106 4.33 1.45 7.91
CA TYR A 106 3.49 0.93 8.98
C TYR A 106 4.07 -0.38 9.57
N LEU A 107 4.46 -1.32 8.71
CA LEU A 107 5.06 -2.60 9.12
C LEU A 107 6.41 -2.43 9.85
N THR A 108 7.17 -1.40 9.50
CA THR A 108 8.44 -1.06 10.20
C THR A 108 8.22 -0.33 11.52
N GLY A 109 6.97 -0.07 11.92
CA GLY A 109 6.62 0.55 13.19
C GLY A 109 6.76 2.08 13.22
N VAL A 110 6.80 2.73 12.05
CA VAL A 110 6.78 4.20 11.98
C VAL A 110 5.44 4.70 12.51
N SER A 111 5.48 5.65 13.45
CA SER A 111 4.25 6.18 14.05
C SER A 111 3.37 6.87 13.00
N VAL A 112 2.06 6.79 13.19
CA VAL A 112 1.06 7.39 12.27
C VAL A 112 1.29 8.89 12.07
N ARG A 113 1.71 9.61 13.11
CA ARG A 113 2.06 11.03 13.04
C ARG A 113 3.31 11.26 12.20
N ARG A 114 4.33 10.41 12.40
CA ARG A 114 5.57 10.49 11.62
C ARG A 114 5.34 10.17 10.15
N ILE A 115 4.43 9.24 9.84
CA ILE A 115 3.99 8.97 8.48
C ILE A 115 3.37 10.22 7.87
N GLU A 116 2.50 10.94 8.58
CA GLU A 116 1.93 12.21 8.08
C GLU A 116 3.01 13.23 7.73
N ASP A 117 3.98 13.45 8.64
CA ASP A 117 5.08 14.38 8.40
C ASP A 117 5.92 14.00 7.17
N ILE A 118 6.24 12.71 7.03
CA ILE A 118 7.00 12.18 5.88
C ILE A 118 6.20 12.35 4.59
N THR A 119 4.89 12.04 4.61
CA THR A 119 4.04 12.17 3.42
C THR A 119 3.89 13.60 2.96
N GLU A 120 3.74 14.54 3.90
CA GLU A 120 3.67 15.96 3.61
C GLU A 120 5.00 16.47 3.03
N ALA A 121 6.13 16.04 3.60
CA ALA A 121 7.45 16.45 3.12
C ALA A 121 7.79 15.88 1.74
N LEU A 122 7.46 14.62 1.46
CA LEU A 122 7.80 13.95 0.20
C LEU A 122 6.83 14.32 -0.93
N TRP A 123 5.54 14.26 -0.66
CA TRP A 123 4.47 14.32 -1.67
C TRP A 123 3.62 15.59 -1.60
N GLY A 124 3.83 16.45 -0.60
CA GLY A 124 3.10 17.72 -0.45
C GLY A 124 1.67 17.57 0.08
N SER A 125 1.24 16.34 0.40
CA SER A 125 -0.10 16.07 0.91
C SER A 125 -0.08 15.08 2.07
N LYS A 126 -0.93 15.34 3.08
CA LYS A 126 -1.11 14.45 4.23
C LYS A 126 -1.99 13.27 3.86
N VAL A 127 -1.62 12.09 4.35
CA VAL A 127 -2.48 10.91 4.26
C VAL A 127 -3.59 11.01 5.30
N SER A 128 -4.85 10.92 4.84
CA SER A 128 -6.01 11.00 5.73
C SER A 128 -6.08 9.78 6.68
N PRO A 129 -6.63 9.91 7.90
CA PRO A 129 -6.82 8.78 8.81
C PRO A 129 -7.64 7.63 8.19
N VAL A 130 -8.64 7.96 7.37
CA VAL A 130 -9.48 6.98 6.66
C VAL A 130 -8.63 6.15 5.69
N THR A 131 -7.78 6.81 4.90
CA THR A 131 -6.88 6.14 3.95
C THR A 131 -5.93 5.18 4.66
N LYS A 132 -5.40 5.56 5.84
CA LYS A 132 -4.55 4.66 6.63
C LYS A 132 -5.32 3.42 7.10
N GLY A 133 -6.55 3.61 7.55
CA GLY A 133 -7.42 2.50 7.92
C GLY A 133 -7.69 1.55 6.76
N GLU A 134 -7.93 2.07 5.56
CA GLU A 134 -8.12 1.26 4.34
C GLU A 134 -6.85 0.49 3.95
N LEU A 135 -5.68 1.15 3.97
CA LEU A 135 -4.40 0.50 3.68
C LEU A 135 -4.08 -0.59 4.70
N ASN A 136 -4.33 -0.34 5.98
CA ASN A 136 -4.15 -1.34 7.02
C ASN A 136 -5.07 -2.54 6.80
N LYS A 137 -6.34 -2.32 6.46
CA LYS A 137 -7.28 -3.41 6.14
C LYS A 137 -6.78 -4.27 4.98
N LYS A 138 -6.22 -3.67 3.92
CA LYS A 138 -5.60 -4.41 2.82
C LYS A 138 -4.43 -5.26 3.30
N ALA A 139 -3.57 -4.72 4.16
CA ALA A 139 -2.45 -5.46 4.73
C ALA A 139 -2.92 -6.60 5.66
N TYR A 140 -4.00 -6.40 6.42
CA TYR A 140 -4.55 -7.43 7.32
C TYR A 140 -4.98 -8.69 6.59
N VAL A 141 -5.53 -8.60 5.38
CA VAL A 141 -5.91 -9.78 4.59
C VAL A 141 -4.71 -10.68 4.36
N HIS A 142 -3.57 -10.12 3.95
CA HIS A 142 -2.36 -10.90 3.72
C HIS A 142 -1.76 -11.46 5.02
N ILE A 143 -1.90 -10.75 6.14
CA ILE A 143 -1.48 -11.24 7.45
C ILE A 143 -2.37 -12.41 7.89
N GLU A 144 -3.68 -12.31 7.72
CA GLU A 144 -4.62 -13.41 8.02
C GLU A 144 -4.36 -14.63 7.14
N ASP A 145 -4.12 -14.44 5.85
CA ASP A 145 -3.76 -15.53 4.93
C ASP A 145 -2.45 -16.20 5.36
N TRP A 146 -1.44 -15.42 5.77
CA TRP A 146 -0.18 -15.95 6.29
C TRP A 146 -0.37 -16.72 7.61
N CYS A 147 -1.15 -16.17 8.55
CA CYS A 147 -1.49 -16.84 9.80
C CYS A 147 -2.28 -18.14 9.61
N ASN A 148 -2.99 -18.29 8.49
CA ASN A 148 -3.74 -19.50 8.13
C ASN A 148 -3.00 -20.39 7.14
N CYS A 149 -1.77 -20.04 6.76
CA CYS A 149 -1.00 -20.83 5.81
C CYS A 149 -0.64 -22.19 6.43
N PRO A 150 -0.91 -23.31 5.75
CA PRO A 150 -0.51 -24.63 6.25
C PRO A 150 1.02 -24.70 6.35
N LEU A 151 1.51 -25.38 7.37
CA LEU A 151 2.94 -25.56 7.58
C LEU A 151 3.53 -26.37 6.43
N GLN A 152 4.41 -25.76 5.64
CA GLN A 152 4.98 -26.37 4.44
C GLN A 152 6.31 -27.10 4.71
N GLY A 153 7.02 -26.73 5.78
CA GLY A 153 8.20 -27.45 6.25
C GLY A 153 7.79 -28.76 6.91
N GLY A 154 8.56 -29.82 6.65
CA GLY A 154 8.33 -31.17 7.14
C GLY A 154 8.39 -31.28 8.67
N LEU A 155 9.35 -32.06 9.20
CA LEU A 155 9.48 -32.19 10.65
C LEU A 155 10.15 -30.94 11.23
N TYR A 156 9.66 -30.46 12.37
CA TYR A 156 10.27 -29.36 13.13
C TYR A 156 10.87 -29.92 14.42
N PRO A 157 12.21 -30.10 14.52
CA PRO A 157 12.83 -30.71 15.70
C PRO A 157 12.65 -29.90 17.00
N TYR A 158 12.57 -28.57 16.89
CA TYR A 158 12.45 -27.68 18.05
C TYR A 158 11.39 -26.63 17.83
N VAL A 159 10.61 -26.36 18.87
CA VAL A 159 9.60 -25.32 18.90
C VAL A 159 9.75 -24.50 20.17
N TYR A 160 9.85 -23.20 19.98
CA TYR A 160 9.86 -22.18 21.01
C TYR A 160 8.54 -21.44 21.00
N VAL A 161 8.01 -21.19 22.18
CA VAL A 161 6.80 -20.40 22.36
C VAL A 161 7.15 -19.26 23.29
N ASP A 162 6.97 -18.04 22.82
CA ASP A 162 7.20 -16.83 23.62
C ASP A 162 5.92 -16.00 23.71
N ARG A 163 5.79 -15.21 24.78
CA ARG A 163 4.65 -14.32 25.01
C ARG A 163 5.10 -12.88 25.21
N ILE A 164 4.54 -12.00 24.40
CA ILE A 164 4.77 -10.56 24.46
C ILE A 164 3.51 -9.90 25.01
N TYR A 165 3.64 -9.15 26.09
CA TYR A 165 2.53 -8.38 26.67
C TYR A 165 2.48 -6.98 26.06
N LEU A 166 1.36 -6.65 25.41
CA LEU A 166 1.09 -5.34 24.86
C LEU A 166 -0.11 -4.71 25.55
N ARG A 167 -0.04 -3.39 25.77
CA ARG A 167 -1.19 -2.62 26.25
C ARG A 167 -2.07 -2.24 25.08
N ARG A 168 -3.33 -2.71 25.12
CA ARG A 168 -4.34 -2.41 24.10
C ARG A 168 -5.52 -1.70 24.75
N ASN A 169 -6.08 -0.72 24.04
CA ASN A 169 -7.33 -0.08 24.46
C ASN A 169 -8.52 -0.88 23.90
N TRP A 170 -9.38 -1.36 24.78
CA TRP A 170 -10.67 -1.97 24.49
C TRP A 170 -11.77 -1.08 25.04
N SER A 171 -12.54 -0.43 24.15
CA SER A 171 -13.74 0.35 24.49
C SER A 171 -13.56 1.38 25.63
N GLY A 172 -12.35 1.92 25.81
CA GLY A 172 -12.03 2.91 26.84
C GLY A 172 -11.18 2.39 28.01
N GLU A 173 -11.01 1.07 28.14
CA GLU A 173 -10.16 0.45 29.16
C GLU A 173 -8.86 -0.06 28.55
N PHE A 174 -7.74 0.20 29.24
CA PHE A 174 -6.43 -0.32 28.84
C PHE A 174 -6.18 -1.65 29.52
N GLU A 175 -6.21 -2.72 28.72
CA GLU A 175 -5.92 -4.07 29.18
C GLU A 175 -4.57 -4.55 28.65
N ASN A 176 -3.91 -5.40 29.44
CA ASN A 176 -2.71 -6.10 28.99
C ASN A 176 -3.16 -7.33 28.19
N VAL A 177 -2.82 -7.34 26.91
CA VAL A 177 -3.06 -8.44 26.00
C VAL A 177 -1.76 -9.21 25.83
N ALA A 178 -1.80 -10.54 25.98
CA ALA A 178 -0.67 -11.39 25.67
C ALA A 178 -0.75 -11.85 24.21
N ILE A 179 0.31 -11.60 23.44
CA ILE A 179 0.48 -12.16 22.10
C ILE A 179 1.46 -13.32 22.24
N GLN A 180 1.01 -14.51 21.90
CA GLN A 180 1.83 -15.71 21.89
C GLN A 180 2.37 -15.95 20.48
N VAL A 181 3.68 -16.08 20.37
CA VAL A 181 4.38 -16.31 19.10
C VAL A 181 5.05 -17.68 19.14
N ALA A 182 4.76 -18.51 18.14
CA ALA A 182 5.39 -19.80 17.95
C ALA A 182 6.52 -19.68 16.92
N ILE A 183 7.73 -20.04 17.34
CA ILE A 183 8.95 -20.01 16.54
C ILE A 183 9.51 -21.43 16.48
N VAL A 184 9.80 -21.93 15.29
CA VAL A 184 10.37 -23.26 15.10
C VAL A 184 11.76 -23.20 14.53
N VAL A 185 12.48 -24.30 14.68
CA VAL A 185 13.72 -24.57 13.96
C VAL A 185 13.44 -25.70 13.00
N ASN A 186 13.73 -25.49 11.70
CA ASN A 186 13.60 -26.52 10.67
C ASN A 186 14.79 -27.52 10.72
N GLU A 187 14.74 -28.58 9.91
CA GLU A 187 15.82 -29.60 9.87
C GLU A 187 17.17 -29.02 9.45
N ASP A 188 17.15 -27.95 8.65
CA ASP A 188 18.34 -27.23 8.19
C ASP A 188 18.91 -26.25 9.26
N GLY A 189 18.26 -26.12 10.41
CA GLY A 189 18.68 -25.27 11.52
C GLY A 189 18.25 -23.81 11.43
N TYR A 190 17.41 -23.43 10.48
CA TYR A 190 16.86 -22.07 10.36
C TYR A 190 15.63 -21.88 11.25
N ARG A 191 15.51 -20.66 11.80
CA ARG A 191 14.36 -20.26 12.60
C ARG A 191 13.25 -19.71 11.70
N GLU A 192 12.05 -20.23 11.88
CA GLU A 192 10.85 -19.80 11.15
C GLU A 192 9.73 -19.49 12.15
N ILE A 193 8.88 -18.52 11.83
CA ILE A 193 7.72 -18.18 12.67
C ILE A 193 6.53 -18.97 12.12
N LEU A 194 5.93 -19.84 12.94
CA LEU A 194 4.73 -20.60 12.54
C LEU A 194 3.47 -19.76 12.61
N GLY A 195 3.38 -18.87 13.58
CA GLY A 195 2.21 -18.04 13.78
C GLY A 195 2.23 -17.27 15.07
N ALA A 196 1.29 -16.33 15.17
CA ALA A 196 1.03 -15.55 16.37
C ALA A 196 -0.46 -15.59 16.70
N THR A 197 -0.80 -15.68 17.98
CA THR A 197 -2.18 -15.69 18.45
C THR A 197 -2.37 -14.76 19.65
N GLU A 198 -3.52 -14.08 19.67
CA GLU A 198 -3.92 -13.22 20.79
C GLU A 198 -4.54 -14.09 21.90
N GLY A 199 -3.97 -14.02 23.10
CA GLY A 199 -4.45 -14.72 24.27
C GLY A 199 -4.76 -13.76 25.41
N MET A 200 -5.99 -13.82 25.94
CA MET A 200 -6.39 -12.95 27.07
C MET A 200 -5.84 -13.42 28.42
N LYS A 201 -5.48 -14.71 28.58
CA LYS A 201 -5.08 -15.27 29.87
C LYS A 201 -4.20 -16.53 29.79
N GLU A 202 -3.43 -16.79 30.85
CA GLU A 202 -2.64 -18.02 31.07
C GLU A 202 -3.52 -19.20 31.54
N ASP A 203 -4.49 -19.59 30.72
CA ASP A 203 -5.39 -20.70 31.05
C ASP A 203 -5.11 -21.89 30.11
N LYS A 204 -5.06 -23.11 30.67
CA LYS A 204 -4.91 -24.38 29.90
C LYS A 204 -5.76 -24.48 28.61
N PRO A 205 -7.05 -24.08 28.57
CA PRO A 205 -7.83 -24.09 27.34
C PRO A 205 -7.31 -23.13 26.26
N ASN A 206 -6.70 -22.01 26.64
CA ASN A 206 -6.10 -21.07 25.68
C ASN A 206 -4.85 -21.67 25.01
N TRP A 207 -4.08 -22.46 25.78
CA TRP A 207 -2.98 -23.26 25.23
C TRP A 207 -3.49 -24.31 24.23
N ALA A 208 -4.54 -25.06 24.58
CA ALA A 208 -5.14 -26.06 23.69
C ALA A 208 -5.75 -25.46 22.42
N ALA A 209 -6.40 -24.29 22.52
CA ALA A 209 -6.97 -23.57 21.39
C ALA A 209 -5.88 -22.98 20.47
N SER A 210 -4.79 -22.45 21.06
CA SER A 210 -3.63 -21.99 20.30
C SER A 210 -2.93 -23.11 19.53
N SER A 211 -2.98 -24.34 20.05
CA SER A 211 -2.48 -25.55 19.39
C SER A 211 -3.49 -26.21 18.43
N SER A 212 -4.68 -25.63 18.24
CA SER A 212 -5.70 -26.14 17.31
C SER A 212 -6.13 -25.11 16.25
N GLY A 213 -5.65 -23.88 16.32
CA GLY A 213 -5.77 -22.88 15.25
C GLY A 213 -4.88 -23.26 14.07
N SER A 214 -5.28 -22.90 12.86
CA SER A 214 -4.84 -23.42 11.54
C SER A 214 -3.34 -23.41 11.20
N ALA A 215 -2.46 -22.84 12.02
CA ALA A 215 -0.99 -22.97 11.89
C ALA A 215 -0.34 -23.78 13.03
N ALA A 216 -1.15 -24.33 13.92
CA ALA A 216 -0.72 -25.15 15.04
C ALA A 216 -1.57 -26.42 15.19
N ALA A 217 -2.61 -26.67 14.38
CA ALA A 217 -3.41 -27.89 14.45
C ALA A 217 -2.67 -29.15 13.91
N VAL A 218 -1.43 -29.39 14.34
CA VAL A 218 -0.70 -30.67 14.26
C VAL A 218 0.11 -30.79 15.55
N TRP A 219 -0.56 -30.74 16.70
CA TRP A 219 0.04 -31.05 17.99
C TRP A 219 -0.74 -32.20 18.59
N MET A 220 -0.18 -33.41 18.47
CA MET A 220 -0.67 -34.72 18.92
C MET A 220 -1.39 -35.59 17.86
N GLU A 221 -0.61 -36.13 16.94
CA GLU A 221 -0.41 -37.59 16.84
C GLU A 221 1.08 -37.90 16.80
#